data_AF-A0A1V5MWU3-F1
#
_entry.id   AF-A0A1V5MWU3-F1
#
_cell.length_a   1.000
_cell.length_b   1.000
_cell.length_c   1.000
_cell.angle_alpha   90.00
_cell.angle_beta   90.00
_cell.angle_gamma   90.00
#
_symmetry.space_group_name_H-M   'P 1'
#
loop_
_entity.id
_entity.type
_entity.pdbx_description
1 polymer ?
#
loop_
_entity_poly.entity_id
_entity_poly.type
_entity_poly.pdbx_seq_one_letter_code
_entity_poly.pdbx_strand_id
1 'polypeptide(L)'
;MLSGAHLILGLPGETPDDMLHHADVLSGLPLDTLKLHQLQVIKGTTLAEQVAKDPTLIHRFTPETYVDVLVRFLERLRPDIAVERFVSQSPPDLLVSPDWGLKNYAFTHQVEQRLLAAGSHQGRLWAVRLNA
;
A
#
# COMPACT_ATOMS: atom_id res chain seq x y z
N MET A 1 -3.22 -24.94 -2.38
CA MET A 1 -2.19 -24.21 -3.16
C MET A 1 -2.15 -22.81 -2.57
N LEU A 2 -0.96 -22.25 -2.31
CA LEU A 2 -0.85 -20.88 -1.80
C LEU A 2 -1.22 -19.89 -2.91
N SER A 3 -2.05 -18.90 -2.58
CA SER A 3 -2.53 -17.85 -3.49
C SER A 3 -2.11 -16.48 -2.96
N GLY A 4 -1.51 -15.65 -3.80
CA GLY A 4 -1.02 -14.33 -3.40
C GLY A 4 -1.53 -13.23 -4.32
N ALA A 5 -1.69 -12.02 -3.78
CA ALA A 5 -2.01 -10.82 -4.53
C ALA A 5 -0.87 -9.81 -4.50
N HIS A 6 -0.79 -8.98 -5.54
CA HIS A 6 0.12 -7.85 -5.60
C HIS A 6 -0.71 -6.58 -5.81
N LEU A 7 -0.69 -5.71 -4.80
CA LEU A 7 -1.43 -4.45 -4.82
C LEU A 7 -0.48 -3.25 -4.89
N ILE A 8 -0.82 -2.30 -5.76
CA ILE A 8 -0.16 -1.01 -5.90
C ILE A 8 -1.16 0.06 -5.45
N LEU A 9 -0.80 0.87 -4.46
CA LEU A 9 -1.63 1.97 -3.96
C LEU A 9 -1.17 3.33 -4.53
N GLY A 10 -2.11 4.22 -4.79
CA GLY A 10 -1.89 5.55 -5.33
C GLY A 10 -2.02 5.63 -6.85
N LEU A 11 -2.78 4.72 -7.47
CA LEU A 11 -3.03 4.73 -8.92
C LEU A 11 -3.76 6.00 -9.37
N PRO A 12 -3.63 6.41 -10.65
CA PRO A 12 -4.39 7.53 -11.18
C PRO A 12 -5.90 7.38 -10.95
N GLY A 13 -6.50 8.40 -10.34
CA GLY A 13 -7.94 8.42 -10.02
C GLY A 13 -8.36 7.64 -8.78
N GLU A 14 -7.46 6.92 -8.12
CA GLU A 14 -7.74 6.23 -6.87
C GLU A 14 -7.90 7.25 -5.73
N THR A 15 -8.92 7.15 -4.89
CA THR A 15 -9.06 8.03 -3.69
C THR A 15 -8.53 7.34 -2.43
N PRO A 16 -8.26 8.07 -1.33
CA PRO A 16 -7.91 7.44 -0.05
C PRO A 16 -8.94 6.42 0.43
N ASP A 17 -10.23 6.64 0.18
CA ASP A 17 -11.26 5.68 0.56
C ASP A 17 -11.27 4.43 -0.33
N ASP A 18 -10.95 4.57 -1.62
CA ASP A 18 -10.77 3.41 -2.52
C ASP A 18 -9.62 2.52 -2.06
N MET A 19 -8.47 3.14 -1.71
CA MET A 19 -7.31 2.44 -1.18
C MET A 19 -7.66 1.61 0.05
N LEU A 20 -8.48 2.15 0.96
CA LEU A 20 -8.94 1.43 2.15
C LEU A 20 -9.97 0.35 1.82
N HIS A 21 -10.83 0.60 0.84
CA HIS A 21 -11.81 -0.37 0.37
C HIS A 21 -11.15 -1.62 -0.22
N HIS A 22 -9.98 -1.48 -0.83
CA HIS A 22 -9.20 -2.62 -1.34
C HIS A 22 -8.90 -3.66 -0.24
N ALA A 23 -8.66 -3.24 1.00
CA ALA A 23 -8.47 -4.17 2.12
C ALA A 23 -9.71 -5.03 2.40
N ASP A 24 -10.91 -4.45 2.27
CA ASP A 24 -12.17 -5.18 2.47
C ASP A 24 -12.38 -6.22 1.36
N VAL A 25 -12.14 -5.81 0.11
CA VAL A 25 -12.29 -6.68 -1.07
C VAL A 25 -11.30 -7.84 -1.01
N LEU A 26 -10.02 -7.56 -0.73
CA LEU A 26 -8.98 -8.59 -0.60
C LEU A 26 -9.27 -9.56 0.54
N SER A 27 -9.85 -9.08 1.64
CA SER A 27 -10.26 -9.93 2.76
C SER A 27 -11.39 -10.89 2.41
N GLY A 28 -12.14 -10.64 1.34
CA GLY A 28 -13.16 -11.56 0.81
C GLY A 28 -12.64 -12.62 -0.15
N LEU A 29 -11.38 -12.53 -0.58
CA LEU A 29 -10.77 -13.46 -1.55
C LEU A 29 -10.02 -14.60 -0.84
N PRO A 30 -9.80 -15.76 -1.49
CA PRO A 30 -9.01 -16.85 -0.94
C PRO A 30 -7.50 -16.57 -1.07
N LEU A 31 -7.02 -15.49 -0.46
CA LEU A 31 -5.62 -15.07 -0.47
C LEU A 31 -4.88 -15.47 0.81
N ASP A 32 -3.68 -15.99 0.65
CA ASP A 32 -2.76 -16.31 1.75
C ASP A 32 -1.75 -15.19 1.97
N THR A 33 -1.31 -14.52 0.89
CA THR A 33 -0.28 -13.46 0.97
C THR A 33 -0.62 -12.21 0.17
N LEU A 34 -0.05 -11.08 0.61
CA LEU A 34 -0.19 -9.78 -0.05
C LEU A 34 1.16 -9.07 -0.17
N LYS A 35 1.54 -8.75 -1.41
CA LYS A 35 2.65 -7.82 -1.72
C LYS A 35 2.07 -6.43 -1.92
N LEU A 36 2.30 -5.54 -0.98
CA LEU A 36 1.78 -4.17 -1.02
C LEU A 36 2.92 -3.18 -1.30
N HIS A 37 2.70 -2.19 -2.16
CA HIS A 37 3.59 -1.04 -2.27
C HIS A 37 2.91 0.18 -2.89
N GLN A 38 3.54 1.33 -2.71
CA GLN A 38 3.16 2.59 -3.33
C GLN A 38 3.41 2.57 -4.84
N LEU A 39 2.60 3.30 -5.60
CA LEU A 39 2.85 3.57 -7.00
C LEU A 39 4.23 4.22 -7.18
N GLN A 40 4.98 3.71 -8.14
CA GLN A 40 6.21 4.33 -8.61
C GLN A 40 6.05 4.75 -10.06
N VAL A 41 6.42 5.99 -10.34
CA VAL A 41 6.54 6.53 -11.68
C VAL A 41 7.92 6.15 -12.19
N ILE A 42 7.94 5.37 -13.27
CA ILE A 42 9.17 4.82 -13.85
C ILE A 42 9.47 5.50 -15.17
N LYS A 43 10.72 5.93 -15.35
CA LYS A 43 11.23 6.59 -16.55
C LYS A 43 10.97 5.72 -17.78
N GLY A 44 10.51 6.36 -18.86
CA GLY A 44 10.22 5.68 -20.12
C GLY A 44 8.87 4.94 -20.15
N THR A 45 8.03 5.10 -19.14
CA THR A 45 6.65 4.61 -19.15
C THR A 45 5.67 5.70 -19.61
N THR A 46 4.53 5.29 -20.16
CA THR A 46 3.43 6.21 -20.49
C THR A 46 2.96 7.00 -19.26
N LEU A 47 2.94 6.36 -18.08
CA LEU A 47 2.58 7.05 -16.83
C LEU A 47 3.55 8.19 -16.51
N ALA A 48 4.85 8.02 -16.75
CA ALA A 48 5.82 9.10 -16.54
C ALA A 48 5.55 10.31 -17.46
N GLU A 49 5.19 10.07 -18.71
CA GLU A 49 4.81 11.15 -19.64
C GLU A 49 3.51 11.86 -19.20
N GLN A 50 2.54 11.10 -18.69
CA GLN A 50 1.27 11.65 -18.20
C GLN A 50 1.48 12.49 -16.94
N VAL A 51 2.22 11.97 -15.95
CA VAL A 51 2.54 12.69 -14.70
C VAL A 51 3.41 13.92 -14.96
N ALA A 52 4.30 13.89 -15.96
CA ALA A 52 5.08 15.06 -16.35
C ALA A 52 4.21 16.20 -16.92
N LYS A 53 3.08 15.87 -17.57
CA LYS A 53 2.11 16.85 -18.09
C LYS A 53 1.16 17.34 -16.99
N ASP A 54 0.75 16.44 -16.12
CA ASP A 54 -0.13 16.73 -14.99
C ASP A 54 0.34 15.99 -13.72
N PRO A 55 1.10 16.67 -12.84
CA PRO A 55 1.56 16.07 -11.58
C PRO A 55 0.44 15.75 -10.59
N THR A 56 -0.78 16.26 -10.79
CA THR A 56 -1.94 16.00 -9.92
C THR A 56 -2.66 14.69 -10.26
N LEU A 57 -2.27 14.04 -11.35
CA LEU A 57 -2.82 12.77 -11.81
C LEU A 57 -2.69 11.64 -10.78
N ILE A 58 -1.69 11.69 -9.90
CA ILE A 58 -1.41 10.67 -8.89
C ILE A 58 -1.26 11.28 -7.50
N HIS A 59 -1.47 10.43 -6.49
CA HIS A 59 -1.16 10.80 -5.10
C HIS A 59 0.35 10.90 -4.90
N ARG A 60 0.78 12.03 -4.33
CA ARG A 60 2.18 12.27 -3.98
C ARG A 60 2.40 11.97 -2.50
N PHE A 61 2.63 10.70 -2.21
CA PHE A 61 2.90 10.26 -0.85
C PHE A 61 4.28 10.69 -0.36
N THR A 62 4.33 11.16 0.88
CA THR A 62 5.54 11.10 1.71
C THR A 62 5.55 9.74 2.43
N PRO A 63 6.69 9.31 2.99
CA PRO A 63 6.71 8.10 3.81
C PRO A 63 5.65 8.13 4.93
N GLU A 64 5.51 9.26 5.60
CA GLU A 64 4.62 9.44 6.74
C GLU A 64 3.15 9.36 6.32
N THR A 65 2.75 10.03 5.24
CA THR A 65 1.36 9.99 4.76
C THR A 65 0.99 8.62 4.19
N TYR A 66 1.96 7.90 3.60
CA TYR A 66 1.74 6.52 3.17
C TYR A 66 1.62 5.55 4.35
N VAL A 67 2.45 5.71 5.39
CA VAL A 67 2.31 4.94 6.65
C VAL A 67 0.91 5.11 7.24
N ASP A 68 0.35 6.32 7.22
CA ASP A 68 -1.02 6.57 7.71
C ASP A 68 -2.08 5.81 6.92
N VAL A 69 -1.96 5.77 5.59
CA VAL A 69 -2.82 4.96 4.72
C VAL A 69 -2.67 3.47 5.04
N LEU A 70 -1.43 2.98 5.16
CA LEU A 70 -1.15 1.58 5.45
C LEU A 70 -1.70 1.13 6.80
N VAL A 71 -1.59 1.94 7.85
CA VAL A 71 -2.15 1.62 9.17
C VAL A 71 -3.66 1.42 9.09
N ARG A 72 -4.37 2.36 8.44
CA ARG A 72 -5.82 2.27 8.24
C ARG A 72 -6.20 1.10 7.31
N PHE A 73 -5.37 0.79 6.33
CA PHE A 73 -5.54 -0.37 5.45
C PHE A 73 -5.43 -1.67 6.23
N LEU A 74 -4.37 -1.81 7.03
CA LEU A 74 -4.08 -3.00 7.83
C LEU A 74 -5.15 -3.24 8.88
N GLU A 75 -5.66 -2.20 9.53
CA GLU A 75 -6.78 -2.32 10.47
C GLU A 75 -7.99 -3.04 9.86
N ARG A 76 -8.22 -2.89 8.55
CA ARG A 76 -9.34 -3.48 7.82
C ARG A 76 -9.00 -4.84 7.19
N LEU A 77 -7.73 -5.06 6.87
CA LEU A 77 -7.25 -6.30 6.27
C LEU A 77 -7.39 -7.46 7.27
N ARG A 78 -8.01 -8.57 6.84
CA ARG A 78 -8.16 -9.75 7.71
C ARG A 78 -6.81 -10.27 8.22
N PRO A 79 -6.74 -10.77 9.47
CA PRO A 79 -5.49 -11.02 10.17
C PRO A 79 -4.69 -12.24 9.67
N ASP A 80 -5.29 -13.13 8.88
CA ASP A 80 -4.65 -14.35 8.36
C ASP A 80 -3.94 -14.15 7.00
N ILE A 81 -4.10 -13.00 6.34
CA ILE A 81 -3.32 -12.64 5.15
C ILE A 81 -1.92 -12.19 5.59
N ALA A 82 -0.89 -12.89 5.16
CA ALA A 82 0.50 -12.51 5.41
C ALA A 82 0.91 -11.37 4.47
N VAL A 83 1.19 -10.18 5.03
CA VAL A 83 1.72 -9.05 4.26
C VAL A 83 3.23 -9.20 4.12
N GLU A 84 3.69 -9.47 2.90
CA GLU A 84 5.10 -9.80 2.64
C GLU A 84 6.00 -8.55 2.60
N ARG A 85 5.43 -7.40 2.22
CA ARG A 85 6.12 -6.11 2.16
C ARG A 85 5.12 -4.96 2.09
N PHE A 86 5.58 -3.77 2.50
CA PHE A 86 4.82 -2.53 2.46
C PHE A 86 5.26 -1.56 1.37
N VAL A 87 6.49 -1.73 0.87
CA VAL A 87 7.13 -0.86 -0.11
C VAL A 87 7.93 -1.67 -1.11
N SER A 88 8.17 -1.06 -2.26
CA SER A 88 9.11 -1.53 -3.26
C SER A 88 10.12 -0.42 -3.56
N GLN A 89 11.24 -0.76 -4.21
CA GLN A 89 12.18 0.22 -4.76
C GLN A 89 12.61 -0.26 -6.13
N SER A 90 12.35 0.56 -7.15
CA SER A 90 12.90 0.34 -8.49
C SER A 90 14.33 0.86 -8.57
N PRO A 91 15.13 0.44 -9.58
CA PRO A 91 16.48 0.96 -9.79
C PRO A 91 16.50 2.50 -9.79
N PRO A 92 17.44 3.14 -9.07
CA PRO A 92 17.45 4.61 -8.92
C PRO A 92 17.55 5.38 -10.25
N ASP A 93 18.21 4.80 -11.26
CA ASP A 93 18.35 5.38 -12.59
C ASP A 93 17.05 5.37 -13.41
N LEU A 94 16.09 4.53 -13.02
CA LEU A 94 14.78 4.41 -13.64
C LEU A 94 13.66 5.08 -12.84
N LEU A 95 13.85 5.35 -11.55
CA LEU A 95 12.82 5.92 -10.69
C LEU A 95 12.65 7.42 -10.93
N VAL A 96 11.42 7.86 -11.23
CA VAL A 96 11.06 9.29 -11.30
C VAL A 96 10.48 9.76 -9.97
N SER A 97 9.57 8.99 -9.39
CA SER A 97 8.95 9.28 -8.07
C SER A 97 8.17 8.07 -7.53
N PRO A 98 7.83 8.05 -6.23
CA PRO A 98 8.50 8.78 -5.17
C PRO A 98 9.85 8.16 -4.84
N ASP A 99 10.89 8.99 -4.68
CA ASP A 99 12.17 8.57 -4.09
C ASP A 99 12.20 8.99 -2.62
N TRP A 100 12.01 8.01 -1.74
CA TRP A 100 12.05 8.23 -0.29
C TRP A 100 13.43 8.00 0.31
N GLY A 101 14.38 7.40 -0.43
CA GLY A 101 15.69 7.02 0.12
C GLY A 101 15.63 6.04 1.31
N LEU A 102 14.47 5.44 1.62
CA LEU A 102 14.27 4.55 2.77
C LEU A 102 14.47 3.10 2.39
N LYS A 103 15.25 2.36 3.19
CA LYS A 103 15.36 0.91 3.05
C LYS A 103 14.05 0.24 3.48
N ASN A 104 13.69 -0.87 2.84
CA ASN A 104 12.44 -1.60 3.12
C ASN A 104 12.22 -1.93 4.61
N TYR A 105 13.27 -2.35 5.32
CA TYR A 105 13.16 -2.65 6.76
C TYR A 105 12.90 -1.39 7.59
N ALA A 106 13.48 -0.25 7.23
CA ALA A 106 13.30 1.00 7.95
C ALA A 106 11.87 1.51 7.78
N PHE A 107 11.31 1.39 6.57
CA PHE A 107 9.91 1.71 6.32
C PHE A 107 8.97 0.76 7.08
N THR A 108 9.25 -0.55 7.06
CA THR A 108 8.47 -1.55 7.79
C THR A 108 8.43 -1.24 9.28
N HIS A 109 9.57 -0.88 9.86
CA HIS A 109 9.65 -0.45 11.26
C HIS A 109 8.78 0.79 11.55
N GLN A 110 8.71 1.76 10.63
CA GLN A 110 7.82 2.92 10.80
C GLN A 110 6.34 2.53 10.86
N VAL A 111 5.91 1.58 10.02
CA VAL A 111 4.53 1.04 10.05
C VAL A 111 4.25 0.37 11.40
N GLU A 112 5.16 -0.48 11.86
CA GLU A 112 5.04 -1.16 13.16
C GLU A 112 4.97 -0.16 14.32
N GLN A 113 5.87 0.83 14.36
CA GLN A 113 5.86 1.85 15.40
C GLN A 113 4.57 2.68 15.36
N ARG A 114 4.04 2.97 14.17
CA ARG A 114 2.78 3.71 14.05
C ARG A 114 1.58 2.90 14.56
N LEU A 115 1.52 1.60 14.23
CA LEU A 115 0.49 0.71 14.77
C LEU A 115 0.55 0.65 16.30
N LEU A 116 1.74 0.46 16.87
CA LEU A 116 1.94 0.43 18.32
C LEU A 116 1.53 1.76 18.99
N ALA A 117 1.97 2.90 18.45
CA ALA A 117 1.62 4.22 18.97
C ALA A 117 0.10 4.50 18.93
N ALA A 118 -0.61 3.94 17.94
CA ALA A 118 -2.06 4.03 17.81
C ALA A 118 -2.84 2.98 18.64
N GLY A 119 -2.13 2.10 19.38
CA GLY A 119 -2.74 0.96 20.07
C GLY A 119 -3.50 0.04 19.10
N SER A 120 -2.98 -0.11 17.87
CA SER A 120 -3.64 -0.78 16.75
C SER A 120 -2.89 -2.00 16.24
N HIS A 121 -3.54 -2.79 15.40
CA HIS A 121 -3.00 -4.01 14.79
C HIS A 121 -3.78 -4.37 13.51
N GLN A 122 -3.20 -5.24 12.68
CA GLN A 122 -3.88 -5.75 11.49
C GLN A 122 -5.17 -6.47 11.87
N GLY A 123 -6.26 -6.18 11.18
CA GLY A 123 -7.57 -6.77 11.43
C GLY A 123 -8.32 -6.21 12.63
N ARG A 124 -7.83 -5.15 13.29
CA ARG A 124 -8.53 -4.50 14.42
C ARG A 124 -9.97 -4.10 14.10
N LEU A 125 -10.21 -3.64 12.88
CA LEU A 125 -11.51 -3.22 12.34
C LEU A 125 -12.10 -4.26 11.38
N TRP A 126 -11.44 -5.40 11.20
CA TRP A 126 -12.00 -6.52 10.45
C TRP A 126 -13.13 -7.15 11.28
N ALA A 127 -14.35 -6.68 11.06
CA ALA A 127 -15.53 -7.42 11.46
C ALA A 127 -15.61 -8.65 10.56
N VAL A 128 -15.58 -9.85 11.14
CA VAL A 128 -15.98 -11.07 10.43
C VAL A 128 -17.36 -10.77 9.86
N ARG A 129 -17.46 -10.52 8.56
CA ARG A 129 -18.74 -10.67 7.87
C ARG A 129 -18.97 -12.17 7.86
N LEU A 130 -19.54 -12.67 8.96
CA LEU A 130 -20.25 -13.92 8.97
C LEU A 130 -21.31 -13.73 7.89
N ASN A 131 -21.04 -14.23 6.69
CA ASN A 131 -22.02 -14.20 5.62
C ASN A 131 -23.25 -14.94 6.17
N ALA A 132 -24.35 -14.20 6.28
CA ALA A 132 -25.69 -14.72 6.10
C ALA A 132 -25.86 -15.22 4.66
#